data_AF-A0A9E5YGA4-F1
#
_entry.id   AF-A0A9E5YGA4-F1
#
_cell.length_a   1.000
_cell.length_b   1.000
_cell.length_c   1.000
_cell.angle_alpha   90.00
_cell.angle_beta   90.00
_cell.angle_gamma   90.00
#
_symmetry.space_group_name_H-M   'P 1'
#
loop_
_entity.id
_entity.type
_entity.pdbx_description
1 polymer ?
#
loop_
_entity_poly.entity_id
_entity_poly.type
_entity_poly.pdbx_seq_one_letter_code
_entity_poly.pdbx_strand_id
1 'polypeptide(L)'
;MKITFYGAVREVTGSMHLISTGTDRILLDCGMFQGRRKEAAEKNRLLPFDPQTITNIVLSHAHIDHSGRIPFLTKNNFNGQTFCVRATADACEYLLMDSAHIQESDADYLNYKMVRNFLSSKTMPDSGNKKISNTSKNIKKLLKTQGHKLNTEKINELIGEHRLEGVQSLYTSEDAEAALDSFKGYPYRHPFVIGENATCTFYEAGHILGSAVSLIKVREDNRTLTVCYTGDLGRFDKPIIKNPVLNFEETDREGDLMIMESTYGDRLHAPVKDLKPQLKKVLTETFDRGGTVIIPSFAFGRTQE
;
A
#
# COMPACT_ATOMS: atom_id res chain seq x y z
N MET A 1 -19.34 -20.45 -5.79
CA MET A 1 -18.36 -19.35 -5.69
C MET A 1 -18.90 -18.35 -4.69
N LYS A 2 -18.10 -17.94 -3.70
CA LYS A 2 -18.47 -16.93 -2.70
C LYS A 2 -17.49 -15.76 -2.76
N ILE A 3 -18.00 -14.54 -2.63
CA ILE A 3 -17.18 -13.34 -2.54
C ILE A 3 -17.36 -12.71 -1.16
N THR A 4 -16.24 -12.34 -0.54
CA THR A 4 -16.21 -11.68 0.76
C THR A 4 -15.41 -10.39 0.64
N PHE A 5 -15.96 -9.29 1.15
CA PHE A 5 -15.32 -7.98 1.09
C PHE A 5 -14.73 -7.67 2.47
N TYR A 6 -13.41 -7.50 2.54
CA TYR A 6 -12.69 -7.32 3.81
C TYR A 6 -12.15 -5.90 4.04
N GLY A 7 -12.01 -5.11 2.98
CA GLY A 7 -11.58 -3.72 3.07
C GLY A 7 -11.95 -2.94 1.81
N ALA A 8 -11.75 -1.61 1.83
CA ALA A 8 -12.28 -0.68 0.82
C ALA A 8 -13.81 -0.77 0.61
N VAL A 9 -14.56 -1.13 1.67
CA VAL A 9 -16.04 -1.16 1.66
C VAL A 9 -16.56 0.03 2.46
N ARG A 10 -17.10 1.04 1.76
CA ARG A 10 -17.48 2.33 2.37
C ARG A 10 -16.29 3.08 3.00
N GLU A 11 -15.08 2.77 2.54
CA GLU A 11 -13.82 3.46 2.83
C GLU A 11 -12.91 3.36 1.60
N VAL A 12 -11.89 4.21 1.49
CA VAL A 12 -11.05 4.30 0.28
C VAL A 12 -9.92 3.27 0.31
N THR A 13 -9.21 3.16 1.44
CA THR A 13 -7.96 2.40 1.52
C THR A 13 -8.15 1.00 2.07
N GLY A 14 -7.15 0.14 1.88
CA GLY A 14 -7.13 -1.21 2.45
C GLY A 14 -7.87 -2.21 1.57
N SER A 15 -7.79 -2.06 0.25
CA SER A 15 -8.48 -2.93 -0.71
C SER A 15 -8.13 -4.39 -0.46
N MET A 16 -9.17 -5.20 -0.20
CA MET A 16 -9.01 -6.62 0.08
C MET A 16 -10.34 -7.34 -0.11
N HIS A 17 -10.40 -8.21 -1.12
CA HIS A 17 -11.61 -8.97 -1.45
C HIS A 17 -11.24 -10.42 -1.70
N LEU A 18 -12.04 -11.37 -1.23
CA LEU A 18 -11.73 -12.80 -1.35
C LEU A 18 -12.77 -13.49 -2.22
N ILE A 19 -12.30 -14.14 -3.28
CA ILE A 19 -13.06 -15.13 -4.05
C ILE A 19 -12.73 -16.51 -3.46
N SER A 20 -13.76 -17.22 -2.99
CA SER A 20 -13.64 -18.61 -2.51
C SER A 20 -14.44 -19.56 -3.39
N THR A 21 -13.81 -20.66 -3.78
CA THR A 21 -14.43 -21.82 -4.46
C THR A 21 -14.28 -23.06 -3.57
N GLY A 22 -14.59 -24.25 -4.09
CA GLY A 22 -14.28 -25.50 -3.39
C GLY A 22 -12.78 -25.79 -3.23
N THR A 23 -11.95 -25.26 -4.13
CA THR A 23 -10.51 -25.56 -4.27
C THR A 23 -9.62 -24.34 -4.04
N ASP A 24 -10.10 -23.15 -4.37
CA ASP A 24 -9.30 -21.92 -4.44
C ASP A 24 -9.81 -20.85 -3.48
N ARG A 25 -8.87 -20.07 -2.93
CA ARG A 25 -9.13 -18.88 -2.10
C ARG A 25 -8.24 -17.76 -2.60
N ILE A 26 -8.76 -17.01 -3.56
CA ILE A 26 -8.02 -16.01 -4.34
C ILE A 26 -8.34 -14.62 -3.82
N LEU A 27 -7.32 -13.93 -3.34
CA LEU A 27 -7.44 -12.56 -2.86
C LEU A 27 -7.32 -11.58 -4.04
N LEU A 28 -8.23 -10.61 -4.14
CA LEU A 28 -8.12 -9.46 -5.03
C LEU A 28 -7.61 -8.30 -4.18
N ASP A 29 -6.38 -7.89 -4.47
CA ASP A 29 -5.58 -6.94 -3.70
C ASP A 29 -5.36 -7.33 -2.22
N CYS A 30 -4.30 -6.80 -1.63
CA CYS A 30 -3.98 -6.95 -0.21
C CYS A 30 -3.39 -5.63 0.29
N GLY A 31 -4.25 -4.63 0.41
CA GLY A 31 -3.88 -3.25 0.63
C GLY A 31 -3.78 -2.82 2.08
N MET A 32 -2.94 -1.82 2.38
CA MET A 32 -2.89 -1.18 3.68
C MET A 32 -4.00 -0.13 3.85
N PHE A 33 -4.63 -0.14 5.01
CA PHE A 33 -5.43 0.99 5.48
C PHE A 33 -4.52 2.19 5.74
N GLN A 34 -4.93 3.37 5.28
CA GLN A 34 -4.23 4.63 5.51
C GLN A 34 -5.14 5.61 6.28
N GLY A 35 -4.60 6.77 6.67
CA GLY A 35 -5.33 7.81 7.39
C GLY A 35 -4.88 7.96 8.83
N ARG A 36 -5.82 7.96 9.78
CA ARG A 36 -5.49 8.19 11.20
C ARG A 36 -4.58 7.08 11.73
N ARG A 37 -3.37 7.44 12.14
CA ARG A 37 -2.27 6.51 12.48
C ARG A 37 -2.71 5.35 13.38
N LYS A 38 -3.41 5.62 14.49
CA LYS A 38 -3.83 4.58 15.45
C LYS A 38 -4.79 3.57 14.82
N GLU A 39 -5.83 4.07 14.17
CA GLU A 39 -6.85 3.23 13.52
C GLU A 39 -6.25 2.41 12.37
N ALA A 40 -5.44 3.04 11.52
CA ALA A 40 -4.76 2.36 10.43
C ALA A 40 -3.81 1.27 10.94
N ALA A 41 -3.04 1.53 12.00
CA ALA A 41 -2.15 0.55 12.60
C ALA A 41 -2.91 -0.67 13.16
N GLU A 42 -4.04 -0.44 13.84
CA GLU A 42 -4.88 -1.52 14.38
C GLU A 42 -5.48 -2.38 13.25
N LYS A 43 -6.09 -1.75 12.23
CA LYS A 43 -6.66 -2.45 11.07
C LYS A 43 -5.62 -3.26 10.30
N ASN A 44 -4.43 -2.70 10.08
CA ASN A 44 -3.39 -3.35 9.28
C ASN A 44 -2.79 -4.60 9.91
N ARG A 45 -2.77 -4.69 11.25
CA ARG A 45 -2.24 -5.87 11.98
C ARG A 45 -3.20 -7.06 12.04
N LEU A 46 -4.45 -6.89 11.62
CA LEU A 46 -5.48 -7.93 11.71
C LEU A 46 -5.83 -8.46 10.32
N LEU A 47 -5.45 -9.71 10.04
CA LEU A 47 -5.91 -10.42 8.84
C LEU A 47 -7.23 -11.15 9.19
N PRO A 48 -8.30 -10.97 8.42
CA PRO A 48 -9.63 -11.53 8.74
C PRO A 48 -9.76 -13.03 8.36
N PHE A 49 -8.64 -13.68 8.07
CA PHE A 49 -8.52 -15.08 7.66
C PHE A 49 -7.12 -15.59 8.03
N ASP A 50 -6.96 -16.91 8.06
CA ASP A 50 -5.65 -17.55 8.15
C ASP A 50 -4.89 -17.39 6.82
N PRO A 51 -3.72 -16.72 6.80
CA PRO A 51 -2.93 -16.48 5.59
C PRO A 51 -2.56 -17.75 4.81
N GLN A 52 -2.35 -18.86 5.51
CA GLN A 52 -1.99 -20.15 4.89
C GLN A 52 -3.11 -20.71 4.02
N THR A 53 -4.35 -20.24 4.22
CA THR A 53 -5.49 -20.69 3.44
C THR A 53 -5.65 -19.96 2.11
N ILE A 54 -4.96 -18.84 1.91
CA ILE A 54 -5.01 -18.08 0.65
C ILE A 54 -4.17 -18.81 -0.39
N THR A 55 -4.79 -19.18 -1.51
CA THR A 55 -4.09 -19.91 -2.57
C THR A 55 -3.26 -18.98 -3.43
N ASN A 56 -3.79 -17.83 -3.82
CA ASN A 56 -3.13 -16.85 -4.68
C ASN A 56 -3.71 -15.44 -4.49
N ILE A 57 -3.01 -14.44 -5.02
CA ILE A 57 -3.43 -13.03 -5.05
C ILE A 57 -3.48 -12.57 -6.51
N VAL A 58 -4.53 -11.82 -6.88
CA VAL A 58 -4.57 -11.02 -8.10
C VAL A 58 -4.48 -9.56 -7.68
N LEU A 59 -3.38 -8.90 -8.06
CA LEU A 59 -3.09 -7.51 -7.70
C LEU A 59 -3.38 -6.59 -8.90
N SER A 60 -4.26 -5.63 -8.67
CA SER A 60 -4.70 -4.66 -9.68
C SER A 60 -3.60 -3.67 -10.07
N HIS A 61 -2.88 -3.12 -9.08
CA HIS A 61 -1.82 -2.16 -9.28
C HIS A 61 -0.95 -1.98 -8.02
N ALA A 62 0.14 -1.21 -8.14
CA ALA A 62 1.22 -1.21 -7.16
C ALA A 62 1.01 -0.29 -5.93
N HIS A 63 -0.04 0.56 -5.89
CA HIS A 63 -0.24 1.46 -4.75
C HIS A 63 -0.41 0.72 -3.42
N ILE A 64 0.06 1.33 -2.32
CA ILE A 64 0.22 0.67 -1.02
C ILE A 64 -1.13 0.32 -0.37
N ASP A 65 -2.20 1.03 -0.69
CA ASP A 65 -3.58 0.67 -0.33
C ASP A 65 -4.19 -0.47 -1.16
N HIS A 66 -3.42 -1.06 -2.07
CA HIS A 66 -3.75 -2.27 -2.84
C HIS A 66 -2.70 -3.38 -2.68
N SER A 67 -1.42 -3.04 -2.52
CA SER A 67 -0.30 -4.00 -2.43
C SER A 67 0.33 -4.09 -1.03
N GLY A 68 0.10 -3.09 -0.18
CA GLY A 68 0.97 -2.81 0.96
C GLY A 68 0.95 -3.84 2.09
N ARG A 69 -0.05 -4.73 2.15
CA ARG A 69 -0.11 -5.82 3.15
C ARG A 69 0.37 -7.15 2.60
N ILE A 70 0.78 -7.23 1.33
CA ILE A 70 1.37 -8.46 0.76
C ILE A 70 2.59 -8.91 1.58
N PRO A 71 3.56 -8.04 1.95
CA PRO A 71 4.67 -8.47 2.80
C PRO A 71 4.24 -9.00 4.17
N PHE A 72 3.25 -8.36 4.78
CA PHE A 72 2.69 -8.83 6.05
C PHE A 72 2.01 -10.20 5.88
N LEU A 73 1.31 -10.42 4.77
CA LEU A 73 0.70 -11.70 4.46
C LEU A 73 1.76 -12.81 4.26
N THR A 74 2.82 -12.53 3.49
CA THR A 74 3.95 -13.44 3.26
C THR A 74 4.66 -13.81 4.56
N LYS A 75 4.98 -12.82 5.41
CA LYS A 75 5.57 -13.03 6.73
C LYS A 75 4.75 -13.97 7.61
N ASN A 76 3.42 -14.02 7.42
CA ASN A 76 2.51 -14.89 8.16
C ASN A 76 2.23 -16.23 7.41
N ASN A 77 3.19 -16.74 6.64
CA ASN A 77 3.18 -18.05 5.98
C ASN A 77 2.22 -18.17 4.79
N PHE A 78 2.01 -17.10 4.02
CA PHE A 78 1.42 -17.23 2.70
C PHE A 78 2.42 -17.85 1.71
N ASN A 79 1.98 -18.90 1.02
CA ASN A 79 2.82 -19.70 0.10
C ASN A 79 2.36 -19.63 -1.37
N GLY A 80 1.37 -18.79 -1.66
CA GLY A 80 0.80 -18.63 -3.00
C GLY A 80 1.61 -17.71 -3.91
N GLN A 81 1.05 -17.40 -5.06
CA GLN A 81 1.60 -16.44 -6.02
C GLN A 81 0.79 -15.15 -6.06
N THR A 82 1.46 -14.04 -6.37
CA THR A 82 0.86 -12.72 -6.60
C THR A 82 0.89 -12.41 -8.09
N PHE A 83 -0.25 -12.52 -8.75
CA PHE A 83 -0.42 -12.24 -10.17
C PHE A 83 -0.71 -10.77 -10.43
N CYS A 84 0.06 -10.13 -11.30
CA CYS A 84 -0.17 -8.75 -11.72
C CYS A 84 0.40 -8.50 -13.11
N VAL A 85 0.23 -7.28 -13.64
CA VAL A 85 0.94 -6.86 -14.84
C VAL A 85 2.44 -6.70 -14.54
N ARG A 86 3.32 -7.02 -15.51
CA ARG A 86 4.79 -6.90 -15.32
C ARG A 86 5.24 -5.57 -14.72
N ALA A 87 4.73 -4.45 -15.25
CA ALA A 87 5.08 -3.13 -14.72
C ALA A 87 4.59 -2.89 -13.28
N THR A 88 3.53 -3.57 -12.83
CA THR A 88 3.09 -3.54 -11.43
C THR A 88 4.04 -4.33 -10.54
N ALA A 89 4.53 -5.49 -10.99
CA ALA A 89 5.56 -6.25 -10.26
C ALA A 89 6.84 -5.40 -10.08
N ASP A 90 7.33 -4.79 -11.16
CA ASP A 90 8.51 -3.92 -11.13
C ASP A 90 8.28 -2.70 -10.21
N ALA A 91 7.10 -2.09 -10.25
CA ALA A 91 6.77 -0.97 -9.37
C ALA A 91 6.69 -1.38 -7.89
N CYS A 92 6.22 -2.59 -7.58
CA CYS A 92 6.17 -3.12 -6.22
C CYS A 92 7.56 -3.32 -5.61
N GLU A 93 8.60 -3.63 -6.41
CA GLU A 93 9.99 -3.72 -5.92
C GLU A 93 10.43 -2.44 -5.21
N TYR A 94 10.08 -1.27 -5.76
CA TYR A 94 10.41 0.02 -5.15
C TYR A 94 9.43 0.42 -4.05
N LEU A 95 8.13 0.30 -4.32
CA LEU A 95 7.11 0.84 -3.41
C LEU A 95 7.03 0.04 -2.10
N LEU A 96 7.17 -1.28 -2.14
CA LEU A 96 7.12 -2.10 -0.92
C LEU A 96 8.37 -1.89 -0.07
N MET A 97 9.55 -1.75 -0.70
CA MET A 97 10.80 -1.46 0.00
C MET A 97 10.79 -0.07 0.64
N ASP A 98 10.33 0.96 -0.08
CA ASP A 98 10.17 2.31 0.46
C ASP A 98 9.15 2.33 1.62
N SER A 99 8.01 1.65 1.44
CA SER A 99 7.01 1.49 2.49
C SER A 99 7.57 0.82 3.74
N ALA A 100 8.36 -0.25 3.60
CA ALA A 100 9.03 -0.90 4.72
C ALA A 100 10.00 0.05 5.43
N HIS A 101 10.87 0.71 4.66
CA HIS A 101 11.86 1.64 5.18
C HIS A 101 11.23 2.80 5.97
N ILE A 102 10.14 3.37 5.44
CA ILE A 102 9.38 4.42 6.11
C ILE A 102 8.77 3.90 7.42
N GLN A 103 8.19 2.69 7.41
CA GLN A 103 7.60 2.10 8.62
C GLN A 103 8.64 1.80 9.70
N GLU A 104 9.80 1.28 9.33
CA GLU A 104 10.93 1.03 10.25
C GLU A 104 11.43 2.34 10.85
N SER A 105 11.64 3.35 10.00
CA SER A 105 12.08 4.69 10.42
C SER A 105 11.07 5.36 11.37
N ASP A 106 9.77 5.23 11.11
CA ASP A 106 8.70 5.74 11.97
C ASP A 106 8.68 5.02 13.32
N ALA A 107 8.85 3.69 13.33
CA ALA A 107 8.92 2.89 14.55
C ALA A 107 10.13 3.29 15.41
N ASP A 108 11.31 3.39 14.80
CA ASP A 108 12.55 3.82 15.47
C ASP A 108 12.42 5.22 16.08
N TYR A 109 11.83 6.15 15.34
CA TYR A 109 11.62 7.52 15.82
C TYR A 109 10.63 7.58 17.00
N LEU A 110 9.54 6.81 16.94
CA LEU A 110 8.56 6.73 18.03
C LEU A 110 9.16 6.09 19.28
N ASN A 111 9.94 5.03 19.11
CA ASN A 111 10.68 4.36 20.18
C ASN A 111 11.70 5.30 20.83
N TYR A 112 12.48 6.03 20.02
CA TYR A 112 13.36 7.07 20.50
C TYR A 112 12.62 8.10 21.37
N LYS A 113 11.48 8.62 20.88
CA LYS A 113 10.70 9.63 21.61
C LYS A 113 10.17 9.09 22.93
N MET A 114 9.68 7.84 22.94
CA MET A 114 9.18 7.15 24.13
C MET A 114 10.28 6.96 25.18
N VAL A 115 11.40 6.33 24.82
CA VAL A 115 12.52 6.10 25.74
C VAL A 115 13.09 7.41 26.26
N ARG A 116 13.26 8.42 25.39
CA ARG A 116 13.72 9.75 25.80
C ARG A 116 12.80 10.37 26.84
N ASN A 117 11.49 10.31 26.63
CA ASN A 117 10.51 10.86 27.55
C ASN A 117 10.50 10.10 28.89
N PHE A 118 10.61 8.77 28.86
CA PHE A 118 10.71 7.92 30.05
C PHE A 118 11.96 8.21 30.88
N LEU A 119 13.14 8.32 30.25
CA LEU A 119 14.37 8.66 30.96
C LEU A 119 14.33 10.08 31.53
N SER A 120 13.68 11.01 30.82
CA SER A 120 13.52 12.39 31.28
C SER A 120 12.59 12.49 32.50
N SER A 121 11.53 11.68 32.59
CA SER A 121 10.65 11.66 33.76
C SER A 121 11.31 11.02 34.98
N LYS A 122 12.17 10.01 34.80
CA LYS A 122 12.93 9.38 35.89
C LYS A 122 14.06 10.23 36.47
N THR A 123 14.59 11.19 35.72
CA THR A 123 15.75 12.02 36.13
C THR A 123 15.38 13.34 36.79
N MET A 124 14.10 13.56 37.12
CA MET A 124 13.61 14.72 37.88
C MET A 124 13.58 14.43 39.40
N PRO A 125 14.55 14.97 40.16
CA PRO A 125 14.27 15.47 41.50
C PRO A 125 14.69 16.94 41.65
N ASP A 126 13.96 17.67 42.49
CA ASP A 126 14.22 19.02 43.04
C ASP A 126 15.65 19.55 42.82
N SER A 127 15.87 20.43 41.84
CA SER A 127 16.88 21.51 41.84
C SER A 127 17.25 22.05 40.45
N GLY A 128 16.85 23.30 40.16
CA GLY A 128 17.57 24.26 39.32
C GLY A 128 17.67 24.03 37.79
N ASN A 129 17.33 25.09 37.02
CA ASN A 129 17.37 25.12 35.54
C ASN A 129 18.67 24.62 34.86
N LYS A 130 19.85 24.71 35.52
CA LYS A 130 21.13 24.25 34.95
C LYS A 130 21.29 22.71 34.90
N LYS A 131 20.71 21.96 35.85
CA LYS A 131 20.80 20.49 35.89
C LYS A 131 19.97 19.85 34.76
N ILE A 132 18.78 20.39 34.49
CA ILE A 132 17.83 19.90 33.48
C ILE A 132 18.45 19.91 32.07
N SER A 133 19.19 20.97 31.71
CA SER A 133 19.88 21.09 30.42
C SER A 133 20.93 20.00 30.20
N ASN A 134 21.73 19.68 31.22
CA ASN A 134 22.79 18.67 31.12
C ASN A 134 22.21 17.25 31.03
N THR A 135 21.16 16.96 31.78
CA THR A 135 20.43 15.68 31.72
C THR A 135 19.87 15.43 30.32
N SER A 136 19.22 16.42 29.70
CA SER A 136 18.67 16.29 28.36
C SER A 136 19.75 16.03 27.29
N LYS A 137 20.90 16.70 27.40
CA LYS A 137 22.06 16.47 26.52
C LYS A 137 22.62 15.05 26.68
N ASN A 138 22.73 14.56 27.92
CA ASN A 138 23.23 13.21 28.20
C ASN A 138 22.29 12.13 27.65
N ILE A 139 20.97 12.27 27.84
CA ILE A 139 19.97 11.35 27.26
C ILE A 139 20.08 11.34 25.73
N LYS A 140 20.20 12.52 25.09
CA LYS A 140 20.37 12.59 23.63
C LYS A 140 21.66 11.92 23.16
N LYS A 141 22.76 12.05 23.91
CA LYS A 141 24.05 11.42 23.60
C LYS A 141 24.01 9.90 23.78
N LEU A 142 23.19 9.40 24.71
CA LEU A 142 22.97 7.96 24.91
C LEU A 142 22.16 7.35 23.75
N LEU A 143 21.08 8.02 23.34
CA LEU A 143 20.12 7.50 22.37
C LEU A 143 20.50 7.80 20.90
N LYS A 144 21.63 8.45 20.65
CA LYS A 144 22.10 8.79 19.30
C LYS A 144 23.57 8.42 19.13
N THR A 145 23.93 7.96 17.93
CA THR A 145 25.31 7.68 17.55
C THR A 145 26.01 8.93 16.99
N GLN A 146 27.28 8.78 16.59
CA GLN A 146 28.00 9.84 15.88
C GLN A 146 27.27 10.17 14.55
N GLY A 147 27.10 11.46 14.25
CA GLY A 147 26.35 11.91 13.06
C GLY A 147 24.83 12.07 13.26
N HIS A 148 24.35 12.17 14.51
CA HIS A 148 22.94 12.43 14.87
C HIS A 148 21.91 11.34 14.50
N LYS A 149 22.37 10.16 14.03
CA LYS A 149 21.53 8.98 13.80
C LYS A 149 21.06 8.37 15.13
N LEU A 150 19.93 7.67 15.10
CA LEU A 150 19.39 6.97 16.27
C LEU A 150 20.26 5.76 16.61
N ASN A 151 20.49 5.52 17.90
CA ASN A 151 21.13 4.28 18.38
C ASN A 151 20.02 3.25 18.65
N THR A 152 19.54 2.59 17.59
CA THR A 152 18.39 1.68 17.61
C THR A 152 18.61 0.49 18.53
N GLU A 153 19.81 -0.09 18.53
CA GLU A 153 20.21 -1.16 19.46
C GLU A 153 20.03 -0.73 20.92
N LYS A 154 20.58 0.43 21.30
CA LYS A 154 20.46 0.93 22.68
C LYS A 154 19.03 1.30 23.06
N ILE A 155 18.26 1.82 22.11
CA ILE A 155 16.83 2.14 22.31
C ILE A 155 16.05 0.84 22.59
N ASN A 156 16.26 -0.21 21.79
CA ASN A 156 15.58 -1.50 21.95
C ASN A 156 16.00 -2.21 23.24
N GLU A 157 17.26 -2.13 23.64
CA GLU A 157 17.75 -2.61 24.94
C GLU A 157 16.98 -1.93 26.10
N LEU A 158 16.90 -0.60 26.08
CA LEU A 158 16.18 0.17 27.12
C LEU A 158 14.68 -0.10 27.15
N ILE A 159 14.07 -0.37 26.00
CA ILE A 159 12.67 -0.81 25.92
C ILE A 159 12.49 -2.14 26.67
N GLY A 160 13.38 -3.12 26.43
CA GLY A 160 13.36 -4.41 27.12
C GLY A 160 13.63 -4.31 28.62
N GLU A 161 14.70 -3.61 29.00
CA GLU A 161 15.09 -3.40 30.41
C GLU A 161 13.99 -2.76 31.25
N HIS A 162 13.23 -1.84 30.66
CA HIS A 162 12.17 -1.10 31.33
C HIS A 162 10.76 -1.61 31.02
N ARG A 163 10.63 -2.71 30.26
CA ARG A 163 9.35 -3.31 29.86
C ARG A 163 8.39 -2.29 29.24
N LEU A 164 8.92 -1.43 28.38
CA LEU A 164 8.13 -0.44 27.64
C LEU A 164 7.43 -1.13 26.46
N GLU A 165 6.26 -0.61 26.07
CA GLU A 165 5.53 -1.09 24.91
C GLU A 165 6.06 -0.43 23.63
N GLY A 166 7.10 -1.03 23.04
CA GLY A 166 7.73 -0.56 21.82
C GLY A 166 6.80 -0.57 20.60
N VAL A 167 7.02 0.36 19.68
CA VAL A 167 6.40 0.36 18.35
C VAL A 167 7.23 -0.52 17.43
N GLN A 168 6.56 -1.40 16.68
CA GLN A 168 7.18 -2.22 15.62
C GLN A 168 6.58 -1.84 14.26
N SER A 169 7.32 -1.99 13.18
CA SER A 169 6.76 -1.91 11.82
C SER A 169 5.73 -3.01 11.59
N LEU A 170 4.91 -2.90 10.52
CA LEU A 170 4.04 -4.01 10.13
C LEU A 170 4.88 -5.17 9.54
N TYR A 171 5.87 -4.80 8.74
CA TYR A 171 6.86 -5.66 8.10
C TYR A 171 8.18 -4.88 7.95
N THR A 172 9.29 -5.60 7.86
CA THR A 172 10.64 -5.04 7.64
C THR A 172 10.98 -4.92 6.17
N SER A 173 12.10 -4.28 5.85
CA SER A 173 12.62 -4.26 4.47
C SER A 173 12.93 -5.68 3.97
N GLU A 174 13.40 -6.57 4.85
CA GLU A 174 13.67 -7.98 4.55
C GLU A 174 12.37 -8.75 4.26
N ASP A 175 11.31 -8.51 5.05
CA ASP A 175 9.98 -9.09 4.79
C ASP A 175 9.41 -8.62 3.43
N ALA A 176 9.64 -7.35 3.07
CA ALA A 176 9.22 -6.80 1.78
C ALA A 176 9.98 -7.44 0.61
N GLU A 177 11.31 -7.58 0.72
CA GLU A 177 12.14 -8.25 -0.27
C GLU A 177 11.70 -9.71 -0.46
N ALA A 178 11.52 -10.47 0.63
CA ALA A 178 11.06 -11.86 0.58
C ALA A 178 9.68 -12.01 -0.08
N ALA A 179 8.80 -11.01 0.05
CA ALA A 179 7.48 -11.04 -0.56
C ALA A 179 7.50 -10.91 -2.09
N LEU A 180 8.53 -10.26 -2.65
CA LEU A 180 8.67 -10.05 -4.10
C LEU A 180 8.85 -11.36 -4.86
N ASP A 181 9.40 -12.40 -4.23
CA ASP A 181 9.57 -13.74 -4.84
C ASP A 181 8.23 -14.37 -5.28
N SER A 182 7.14 -13.99 -4.63
CA SER A 182 5.78 -14.47 -4.97
C SER A 182 5.21 -13.79 -6.22
N PHE A 183 5.77 -12.68 -6.70
CA PHE A 183 5.18 -11.91 -7.79
C PHE A 183 5.42 -12.57 -9.15
N LYS A 184 4.35 -12.64 -9.95
CA LYS A 184 4.34 -13.14 -11.33
C LYS A 184 3.69 -12.13 -12.25
N GLY A 185 4.51 -11.55 -13.13
CA GLY A 185 4.11 -10.53 -14.09
C GLY A 185 3.58 -11.11 -15.41
N TYR A 186 2.35 -10.74 -15.78
CA TYR A 186 1.69 -11.14 -17.02
C TYR A 186 1.46 -9.94 -17.95
N PRO A 187 1.37 -10.15 -19.27
CA PRO A 187 0.97 -9.10 -20.19
C PRO A 187 -0.55 -8.84 -20.11
N TYR A 188 -0.97 -7.66 -20.54
CA TYR A 188 -2.39 -7.37 -20.79
C TYR A 188 -2.95 -8.29 -21.88
N ARG A 189 -4.28 -8.51 -21.85
CA ARG A 189 -5.08 -9.23 -22.85
C ARG A 189 -4.60 -10.66 -23.11
N HIS A 190 -4.01 -11.28 -22.10
CA HIS A 190 -3.57 -12.65 -22.15
C HIS A 190 -4.19 -13.41 -20.98
N PRO A 191 -5.01 -14.45 -21.23
CA PRO A 191 -5.56 -15.27 -20.17
C PRO A 191 -4.47 -16.17 -19.56
N PHE A 192 -4.44 -16.26 -18.23
CA PHE A 192 -3.54 -17.15 -17.50
C PHE A 192 -4.23 -17.79 -16.30
N VAL A 193 -3.68 -18.90 -15.80
CA VAL A 193 -4.24 -19.68 -14.70
C VAL A 193 -3.83 -19.06 -13.36
N ILE A 194 -4.80 -18.92 -12.44
CA ILE A 194 -4.61 -18.36 -11.09
C ILE A 194 -5.11 -19.30 -9.97
N GLY A 195 -5.58 -20.50 -10.33
CA GLY A 195 -6.13 -21.50 -9.42
C GLY A 195 -6.50 -22.76 -10.21
N GLU A 196 -7.03 -23.78 -9.53
CA GLU A 196 -7.37 -25.06 -10.16
C GLU A 196 -8.45 -24.89 -11.25
N ASN A 197 -9.46 -24.08 -10.97
CA ASN A 197 -10.58 -23.82 -11.88
C ASN A 197 -10.76 -22.33 -12.18
N ALA A 198 -9.70 -21.53 -12.05
CA ALA A 198 -9.75 -20.09 -12.19
C ALA A 198 -8.69 -19.53 -13.15
N THR A 199 -9.10 -18.65 -14.05
CA THR A 199 -8.22 -17.87 -14.92
C THR A 199 -8.41 -16.38 -14.72
N CYS A 200 -7.40 -15.59 -15.08
CA CYS A 200 -7.46 -14.13 -15.10
C CYS A 200 -6.95 -13.59 -16.44
N THR A 201 -7.58 -12.51 -16.90
CA THR A 201 -7.10 -11.67 -17.99
C THR A 201 -6.99 -10.22 -17.49
N PHE A 202 -5.84 -9.59 -17.67
CA PHE A 202 -5.67 -8.17 -17.34
C PHE A 202 -6.00 -7.27 -18.53
N TYR A 203 -6.71 -6.17 -18.28
CA TYR A 203 -6.94 -5.09 -19.24
C TYR A 203 -6.47 -3.76 -18.65
N GLU A 204 -6.15 -2.77 -19.49
CA GLU A 204 -5.67 -1.48 -19.01
C GLU A 204 -6.72 -0.74 -18.14
N ALA A 205 -6.38 -0.43 -16.89
CA ALA A 205 -7.25 0.41 -16.03
C ALA A 205 -6.98 1.92 -16.19
N GLY A 206 -5.82 2.29 -16.72
CA GLY A 206 -5.45 3.68 -17.01
C GLY A 206 -5.16 4.56 -15.79
N HIS A 207 -5.09 3.98 -14.59
CA HIS A 207 -4.87 4.72 -13.34
C HIS A 207 -3.42 5.14 -13.15
N ILE A 208 -2.53 4.15 -13.11
CA ILE A 208 -1.07 4.29 -13.08
C ILE A 208 -0.44 3.30 -14.06
N LEU A 209 0.88 3.43 -14.31
CA LEU A 209 1.60 2.46 -15.14
C LEU A 209 1.45 1.05 -14.53
N GLY A 210 1.04 0.07 -15.33
CA GLY A 210 0.80 -1.30 -14.89
C GLY A 210 -0.59 -1.56 -14.30
N SER A 211 -1.40 -0.53 -14.03
CA SER A 211 -2.75 -0.73 -13.47
C SER A 211 -3.65 -1.55 -14.39
N ALA A 212 -4.43 -2.45 -13.79
CA ALA A 212 -5.25 -3.40 -14.53
C ALA A 212 -6.67 -3.55 -13.97
N VAL A 213 -7.62 -3.63 -14.90
CA VAL A 213 -8.91 -4.28 -14.70
C VAL A 213 -8.68 -5.78 -14.84
N SER A 214 -9.07 -6.55 -13.83
CA SER A 214 -8.88 -7.99 -13.77
C SER A 214 -10.20 -8.70 -14.07
N LEU A 215 -10.23 -9.48 -15.15
CA LEU A 215 -11.34 -10.35 -15.52
C LEU A 215 -11.04 -11.76 -15.02
N ILE A 216 -11.67 -12.16 -13.93
CA ILE A 216 -11.51 -13.48 -13.32
C ILE A 216 -12.63 -14.39 -13.78
N LYS A 217 -12.30 -15.51 -14.41
CA LYS A 217 -13.26 -16.55 -14.78
C LYS A 217 -13.07 -17.77 -13.91
N VAL A 218 -14.13 -18.18 -13.22
CA VAL A 218 -14.16 -19.35 -12.35
C VAL A 218 -15.12 -20.38 -12.94
N ARG A 219 -14.65 -21.61 -13.14
CA ARG A 219 -15.49 -22.73 -13.54
C ARG A 219 -16.00 -23.47 -12.31
N GLU A 220 -17.32 -23.60 -12.19
CA GLU A 220 -17.97 -24.44 -11.19
C GLU A 220 -19.03 -25.30 -11.87
N ASP A 221 -18.95 -26.62 -11.67
CA ASP A 221 -19.78 -27.61 -12.35
C ASP A 221 -19.79 -27.39 -13.88
N ASN A 222 -20.97 -27.15 -14.47
CA ASN A 222 -21.17 -26.89 -15.90
C ASN A 222 -21.30 -25.40 -16.24
N ARG A 223 -20.95 -24.47 -15.32
CA ARG A 223 -21.04 -23.03 -15.54
C ARG A 223 -19.69 -22.34 -15.35
N THR A 224 -19.45 -21.29 -16.13
CA THR A 224 -18.38 -20.33 -15.87
C THR A 224 -18.99 -19.05 -15.35
N LEU A 225 -18.46 -18.56 -14.23
CA LEU A 225 -18.79 -17.28 -13.63
C LEU A 225 -17.65 -16.30 -13.87
N THR A 226 -17.99 -15.09 -14.32
CA THR A 226 -17.01 -14.04 -14.63
C THR A 226 -17.15 -12.88 -13.65
N VAL A 227 -16.07 -12.57 -12.94
CA VAL A 227 -15.95 -11.42 -12.04
C VAL A 227 -15.02 -10.39 -12.68
N CYS A 228 -15.52 -9.18 -12.91
CA CYS A 228 -14.73 -8.03 -13.32
C CYS A 228 -14.35 -7.20 -12.09
N TYR A 229 -13.07 -7.17 -11.74
CA TYR A 229 -12.54 -6.33 -10.67
C TYR A 229 -11.75 -5.16 -11.26
N THR A 230 -12.18 -3.92 -11.03
CA THR A 230 -11.57 -2.77 -11.72
C THR A 230 -10.23 -2.33 -11.15
N GLY A 231 -9.96 -2.64 -9.89
CA GLY A 231 -9.01 -1.86 -9.11
C GLY A 231 -9.41 -0.38 -9.15
N ASP A 232 -8.42 0.50 -9.23
CA ASP A 232 -8.63 1.92 -9.47
C ASP A 232 -8.69 2.22 -10.98
N LEU A 233 -9.66 3.03 -11.38
CA LEU A 233 -9.87 3.43 -12.77
C LEU A 233 -9.32 4.82 -13.04
N GLY A 234 -8.54 4.89 -14.11
CA GLY A 234 -7.97 6.11 -14.61
C GLY A 234 -8.96 7.06 -15.25
N ARG A 235 -8.45 8.26 -15.53
CA ARG A 235 -9.13 9.24 -16.39
C ARG A 235 -8.64 9.09 -17.82
N PHE A 236 -9.49 9.45 -18.77
CA PHE A 236 -9.11 9.55 -20.17
C PHE A 236 -8.13 10.70 -20.42
N ASP A 237 -7.34 10.54 -21.48
CA ASP A 237 -6.43 11.53 -22.07
C ASP A 237 -5.35 12.03 -21.09
N LYS A 238 -4.90 11.15 -20.20
CA LYS A 238 -3.72 11.39 -19.37
C LYS A 238 -2.46 11.47 -20.24
N PRO A 239 -1.46 12.30 -19.88
CA PRO A 239 -0.27 12.52 -20.74
C PRO A 239 0.60 11.28 -20.99
N ILE A 240 0.74 10.40 -19.99
CA ILE A 240 1.73 9.31 -20.00
C ILE A 240 1.14 7.90 -19.79
N ILE A 241 -0.16 7.82 -19.47
CA ILE A 241 -0.86 6.56 -19.20
C ILE A 241 -1.90 6.33 -20.29
N LYS A 242 -2.04 5.08 -20.75
CA LYS A 242 -3.09 4.69 -21.69
C LYS A 242 -4.48 4.90 -21.07
N ASN A 243 -5.47 5.17 -21.91
CA ASN A 243 -6.86 5.27 -21.46
C ASN A 243 -7.34 3.93 -20.85
N PRO A 244 -8.25 3.98 -19.87
CA PRO A 244 -8.95 2.78 -19.39
C PRO A 244 -9.60 2.03 -20.55
N VAL A 245 -9.64 0.70 -20.46
CA VAL A 245 -10.23 -0.16 -21.46
C VAL A 245 -11.72 0.15 -21.66
N LEU A 246 -12.13 0.26 -22.93
CA LEU A 246 -13.54 0.28 -23.34
C LEU A 246 -13.91 -0.94 -24.20
N ASN A 247 -12.92 -1.53 -24.86
CA ASN A 247 -13.09 -2.64 -25.80
C ASN A 247 -12.46 -3.91 -25.23
N PHE A 248 -13.32 -4.76 -24.68
CA PHE A 248 -12.99 -6.12 -24.25
C PHE A 248 -13.07 -7.09 -25.42
N GLU A 249 -12.26 -8.15 -25.37
CA GLU A 249 -12.38 -9.29 -26.29
C GLU A 249 -13.79 -9.86 -26.23
N GLU A 250 -14.32 -10.39 -27.34
CA GLU A 250 -15.71 -10.85 -27.42
C GLU A 250 -16.06 -11.85 -26.31
N THR A 251 -15.14 -12.76 -26.00
CA THR A 251 -15.27 -13.77 -24.94
C THR A 251 -15.26 -13.20 -23.53
N ASP A 252 -14.86 -11.94 -23.34
CA ASP A 252 -14.72 -11.24 -22.05
C ASP A 252 -15.77 -10.14 -21.86
N ARG A 253 -16.74 -9.99 -22.78
CA ARG A 253 -17.80 -8.97 -22.69
C ARG A 253 -18.94 -9.34 -21.75
N GLU A 254 -19.10 -10.62 -21.43
CA GLU A 254 -20.12 -11.11 -20.50
C GLU A 254 -19.53 -11.23 -19.09
N GLY A 255 -20.13 -10.51 -18.14
CA GLY A 255 -19.75 -10.52 -16.73
C GLY A 255 -20.95 -10.84 -15.84
N ASP A 256 -20.75 -11.69 -14.83
CA ASP A 256 -21.78 -12.00 -13.82
C ASP A 256 -21.73 -11.03 -12.64
N LEU A 257 -20.54 -10.48 -12.34
CA LEU A 257 -20.34 -9.49 -11.28
C LEU A 257 -19.26 -8.48 -11.66
N MET A 258 -19.53 -7.20 -11.39
CA MET A 258 -18.53 -6.14 -11.43
C MET A 258 -18.31 -5.58 -10.02
N ILE A 259 -17.05 -5.55 -9.60
CA ILE A 259 -16.59 -4.90 -8.37
C ILE A 259 -15.76 -3.69 -8.80
N MET A 260 -16.27 -2.50 -8.53
CA MET A 260 -15.64 -1.26 -8.96
C MET A 260 -15.39 -0.29 -7.83
N GLU A 261 -14.33 0.51 -7.96
CA GLU A 261 -14.08 1.63 -7.08
C GLU A 261 -15.16 2.72 -7.20
N SER A 262 -15.18 3.63 -6.23
CA SER A 262 -16.14 4.75 -6.22
C SER A 262 -15.53 6.02 -5.61
N THR A 263 -14.22 6.22 -5.76
CA THR A 263 -13.46 7.32 -5.12
C THR A 263 -14.10 8.69 -5.38
N TYR A 264 -14.64 8.88 -6.58
CA TYR A 264 -15.31 10.11 -7.01
C TYR A 264 -16.77 9.89 -7.40
N GLY A 265 -17.43 8.86 -6.85
CA GLY A 265 -18.81 8.52 -7.16
C GLY A 265 -19.84 9.61 -6.82
N ASP A 266 -19.43 10.66 -6.09
CA ASP A 266 -20.25 11.78 -5.65
C ASP A 266 -20.16 13.03 -6.54
N ARG A 267 -19.29 13.08 -7.55
CA ARG A 267 -19.03 14.30 -8.33
C ARG A 267 -18.61 14.06 -9.78
N LEU A 268 -18.73 15.09 -10.61
CA LEU A 268 -18.16 15.12 -11.97
C LEU A 268 -16.85 15.93 -11.99
N HIS A 269 -15.86 15.45 -12.74
CA HIS A 269 -14.60 16.16 -12.92
C HIS A 269 -14.59 17.00 -14.20
N ALA A 270 -14.02 18.21 -14.12
CA ALA A 270 -13.70 19.01 -15.30
C ALA A 270 -12.64 18.30 -16.17
N PRO A 271 -12.67 18.45 -17.52
CA PRO A 271 -11.73 17.78 -18.41
C PRO A 271 -10.26 18.00 -18.05
N VAL A 272 -9.41 16.97 -18.26
CA VAL A 272 -7.96 17.04 -17.94
C VAL A 272 -7.26 18.19 -18.68
N LYS A 273 -7.75 18.57 -19.87
CA LYS A 273 -7.20 19.66 -20.69
C LYS A 273 -7.13 21.02 -19.97
N ASP A 274 -8.00 21.26 -18.99
CA ASP A 274 -8.12 22.58 -18.36
C ASP A 274 -7.18 22.79 -17.17
N LEU A 275 -6.39 21.78 -16.78
CA LEU A 275 -5.53 21.85 -15.59
C LEU A 275 -4.17 22.54 -15.84
N LYS A 276 -3.59 22.40 -17.05
CA LYS A 276 -2.27 22.98 -17.36
C LYS A 276 -2.24 24.51 -17.24
N PRO A 277 -3.22 25.27 -17.78
CA PRO A 277 -3.24 26.73 -17.63
C PRO A 277 -3.37 27.16 -16.16
N GLN A 278 -4.15 26.42 -15.36
CA GLN A 278 -4.32 26.72 -13.93
C GLN A 278 -3.03 26.49 -13.15
N LEU A 279 -2.35 25.36 -13.37
CA LEU A 279 -1.06 25.09 -12.73
C LEU A 279 -0.02 26.16 -13.11
N LYS A 280 0.09 26.51 -14.40
CA LYS A 280 0.98 27.58 -14.87
C LYS A 280 0.71 28.89 -14.13
N LYS A 281 -0.56 29.28 -14.01
CA LYS A 281 -0.96 30.51 -13.31
C LYS A 281 -0.47 30.52 -11.86
N VAL A 282 -0.71 29.43 -11.12
CA VAL A 282 -0.28 29.30 -9.71
C VAL A 282 1.24 29.38 -9.58
N LEU A 283 1.98 28.72 -10.47
CA LEU A 283 3.45 28.75 -10.48
C LEU A 283 3.97 30.17 -10.73
N THR A 284 3.48 30.85 -11.77
CA THR A 284 3.92 32.21 -12.12
C THR A 284 3.58 33.21 -11.02
N GLU A 285 2.34 33.22 -10.53
CA GLU A 285 1.94 34.16 -9.47
C GLU A 285 2.71 33.97 -8.16
N THR A 286 3.09 32.73 -7.82
CA THR A 286 3.89 32.46 -6.62
C THR A 286 5.33 32.91 -6.81
N PHE A 287 5.91 32.65 -7.98
CA PHE A 287 7.27 33.05 -8.32
C PHE A 287 7.42 34.58 -8.36
N ASP A 288 6.46 35.28 -8.99
CA ASP A 288 6.46 36.75 -9.09
C ASP A 288 6.41 37.45 -7.72
N ARG A 289 5.90 36.76 -6.69
CA ARG A 289 5.87 37.22 -5.30
C ARG A 289 7.10 36.81 -4.48
N GLY A 290 8.08 36.14 -5.10
CA GLY A 290 9.27 35.61 -4.42
C GLY A 290 8.99 34.41 -3.51
N GLY A 291 7.89 33.68 -3.74
CA GLY A 291 7.48 32.52 -2.95
C GLY A 291 8.03 31.18 -3.48
N THR A 292 7.78 30.12 -2.70
CA THR A 292 8.11 28.73 -3.08
C THR A 292 6.83 27.91 -3.20
N VAL A 293 6.75 27.08 -4.25
CA VAL A 293 5.64 26.13 -4.45
C VAL A 293 6.06 24.75 -3.96
N ILE A 294 5.25 24.15 -3.08
CA ILE A 294 5.43 22.77 -2.59
C ILE A 294 4.30 21.92 -3.17
N ILE A 295 4.64 20.87 -3.91
CA ILE A 295 3.68 19.94 -4.52
C ILE A 295 3.89 18.55 -3.88
N PRO A 296 3.10 18.17 -2.87
CA PRO A 296 3.15 16.82 -2.33
C PRO A 296 2.55 15.85 -3.35
N SER A 297 3.29 14.79 -3.68
CA SER A 297 2.87 13.78 -4.64
C SER A 297 3.42 12.40 -4.25
N PHE A 298 2.71 11.35 -4.64
CA PHE A 298 3.20 9.98 -4.50
C PHE A 298 4.41 9.75 -5.41
N ALA A 299 5.37 8.93 -4.96
CA ALA A 299 6.55 8.57 -5.73
C ALA A 299 6.21 7.93 -7.10
N PHE A 300 5.04 7.29 -7.21
CA PHE A 300 4.58 6.63 -8.43
C PHE A 300 3.15 7.03 -8.81
N GLY A 301 3.00 7.58 -10.02
CA GLY A 301 1.76 8.11 -10.58
C GLY A 301 1.80 9.62 -10.76
N ARG A 302 1.34 10.37 -9.75
CA ARG A 302 1.14 11.84 -9.84
C ARG A 302 2.42 12.65 -10.04
N THR A 303 3.56 12.15 -9.59
CA THR A 303 4.84 12.86 -9.76
C THR A 303 5.31 12.85 -11.22
N GLN A 304 4.96 11.80 -11.98
CA GLN A 304 5.34 11.66 -13.38
C GLN A 304 4.40 12.41 -14.32
N GLU A 305 3.14 12.61 -13.93
CA GLU A 305 2.12 13.38 -14.67
C GLU A 305 2.34 14.89 -14.60
#